data_AF-A0A1M6W471-F1
#
_entry.id   AF-A0A1M6W471-F1
#
_cell.length_a   1.000
_cell.length_b   1.000
_cell.length_c   1.000
_cell.angle_alpha   90.00
_cell.angle_beta   90.00
_cell.angle_gamma   90.00
#
_symmetry.space_group_name_H-M   'P 1'
#
loop_
_entity.id
_entity.type
_entity.pdbx_description
1 polymer ?
#
loop_
_entity_poly.entity_id
_entity_poly.type
_entity_poly.pdbx_seq_one_letter_code
_entity_poly.pdbx_strand_id
1 'polypeptide(L)'
;MKYIIFLLLSTFGFCQEITKKELKELINNSIKEYSKNNYSSEHTILTNNQDSIFYNSNEVELFTSSLAKDKNEFCRTVEFRFYKNGKVNLIDCQSSEEPPSCYVTKDQNVYNYRIVNMNGEIFLNLKNKYIEMNFLVKSKEKLMNDKRVYYKISLLKQ
;
A
#
# COMPACT_ATOMS: atom_id res chain seq x y z
N MET A 1 49.63 -14.34 -16.04
CA MET A 1 48.63 -13.61 -15.22
C MET A 1 47.25 -13.96 -15.73
N LYS A 2 46.46 -14.73 -14.96
CA LYS A 2 45.04 -14.99 -15.27
C LYS A 2 44.22 -13.87 -14.64
N TYR A 3 43.63 -13.01 -15.46
CA TYR A 3 42.67 -12.01 -15.00
C TYR A 3 41.33 -12.70 -14.75
N ILE A 4 40.98 -12.88 -13.48
CA ILE A 4 39.63 -13.28 -13.07
C ILE A 4 38.79 -12.01 -13.11
N ILE A 5 37.93 -11.87 -14.13
CA ILE A 5 36.94 -10.80 -14.21
C ILE A 5 35.80 -11.20 -13.27
N PHE A 6 35.77 -10.57 -12.10
CA PHE A 6 34.69 -10.71 -11.13
C PHE A 6 33.51 -9.86 -11.61
N LEU A 7 32.54 -10.50 -12.27
CA LEU A 7 31.27 -9.88 -12.65
C LEU A 7 30.44 -9.61 -11.39
N LEU A 8 30.51 -8.38 -10.88
CA LEU A 8 29.58 -7.84 -9.89
C LEU A 8 28.21 -7.71 -10.56
N LEU A 9 27.42 -8.78 -10.54
CA LEU A 9 25.98 -8.75 -10.76
C LEU A 9 25.35 -8.00 -9.58
N SER A 10 25.29 -6.68 -9.71
CA SER A 10 24.47 -5.85 -8.84
C SER A 10 23.01 -6.20 -9.09
N THR A 11 22.37 -6.80 -8.10
CA THR A 11 20.91 -7.02 -8.09
C THR A 11 20.24 -5.67 -7.86
N PHE A 12 20.19 -4.83 -8.90
CA PHE A 12 19.35 -3.64 -8.89
C PHE A 12 17.89 -4.10 -8.81
N GLY A 13 17.29 -3.96 -7.63
CA GLY A 13 15.85 -4.05 -7.49
C GLY A 13 15.22 -3.02 -8.41
N PHE A 14 14.44 -3.48 -9.40
CA PHE A 14 13.78 -2.60 -10.36
C PHE A 14 12.67 -1.83 -9.65
N CYS A 15 13.02 -0.69 -9.07
CA CYS A 15 12.08 0.34 -8.65
C CYS A 15 11.60 1.06 -9.92
N GLN A 16 10.41 0.70 -10.40
CA GLN A 16 9.84 1.30 -11.61
C GLN A 16 8.90 2.45 -11.23
N GLU A 17 8.91 3.52 -12.00
CA GLU A 17 7.85 4.53 -11.90
C GLU A 17 6.50 3.86 -12.16
N ILE A 18 5.52 4.14 -11.30
CA ILE A 18 4.18 3.59 -11.42
C ILE A 18 3.31 4.53 -12.24
N THR A 19 2.56 4.00 -13.19
CA THR A 19 1.60 4.80 -13.96
C THR A 19 0.26 4.93 -13.24
N LYS A 20 -0.51 5.97 -13.58
CA LYS A 20 -1.88 6.18 -13.08
C LYS A 20 -2.78 4.98 -13.39
N LYS A 21 -2.57 4.32 -14.53
CA LYS A 21 -3.34 3.15 -14.95
C LYS A 21 -3.05 1.96 -14.05
N GLU A 22 -1.78 1.67 -13.78
CA GLU A 22 -1.37 0.57 -12.89
C GLU A 22 -1.86 0.79 -11.47
N LEU A 23 -1.75 2.01 -10.92
CA LEU A 23 -2.30 2.31 -9.60
C LEU A 23 -3.82 2.07 -9.55
N LYS A 24 -4.55 2.49 -10.58
CA LYS A 24 -5.99 2.23 -10.70
C LYS A 24 -6.29 0.73 -10.79
N GLU A 25 -5.49 -0.03 -11.52
CA GLU A 25 -5.66 -1.49 -11.62
C GLU A 25 -5.49 -2.18 -10.26
N LEU A 26 -4.48 -1.78 -9.48
CA LEU A 26 -4.27 -2.32 -8.13
C LEU A 26 -5.47 -2.04 -7.21
N ILE A 27 -5.99 -0.80 -7.21
CA ILE A 27 -7.19 -0.43 -6.45
C ILE A 27 -8.43 -1.18 -6.96
N ASN A 28 -8.59 -1.31 -8.27
CA ASN A 28 -9.75 -2.01 -8.83
C ASN A 28 -9.73 -3.51 -8.49
N ASN A 29 -8.55 -4.13 -8.43
CA ASN A 29 -8.41 -5.51 -8.03
C ASN A 29 -8.77 -5.71 -6.54
N SER A 30 -8.32 -4.80 -5.66
CA SER A 30 -8.70 -4.83 -4.24
C SER A 30 -10.22 -4.70 -4.04
N ILE A 31 -10.85 -3.79 -4.77
CA ILE A 31 -12.32 -3.61 -4.76
C ILE A 31 -13.05 -4.88 -5.23
N LYS A 32 -12.59 -5.50 -6.32
CA LYS A 32 -13.22 -6.69 -6.91
C LYS A 32 -13.20 -7.87 -5.96
N GLU A 33 -12.04 -8.17 -5.37
CA GLU A 33 -11.90 -9.32 -4.48
C GLU A 33 -12.74 -9.15 -3.22
N TYR A 34 -12.72 -7.96 -2.60
CA TYR A 34 -13.55 -7.69 -1.43
C TYR A 34 -15.05 -7.89 -1.73
N SER A 35 -15.52 -7.44 -2.91
CA SER A 35 -16.92 -7.63 -3.31
C SER A 35 -17.32 -9.08 -3.53
N LYS A 36 -16.36 -9.99 -3.77
CA LYS A 36 -16.61 -11.41 -4.04
C LYS A 36 -16.56 -12.26 -2.77
N ASN A 37 -15.61 -11.96 -1.88
CA ASN A 37 -15.25 -12.83 -0.77
C ASN A 37 -15.53 -12.22 0.62
N ASN A 38 -16.02 -10.97 0.70
CA ASN A 38 -16.16 -10.17 1.94
C ASN A 38 -14.85 -9.98 2.76
N TYR A 39 -13.74 -10.49 2.23
CA TYR A 39 -12.37 -10.41 2.72
C TYR A 39 -11.43 -10.55 1.51
N SER A 40 -10.27 -9.92 1.57
CA SER A 40 -9.24 -10.03 0.53
C SER A 40 -7.90 -10.13 1.24
N SER A 41 -7.17 -11.23 1.04
CA SER A 41 -5.77 -11.40 1.48
C SER A 41 -4.78 -11.20 0.32
N GLU A 42 -5.21 -11.51 -0.91
CA GLU A 42 -4.33 -11.45 -2.09
C GLU A 42 -4.22 -10.05 -2.68
N HIS A 43 -5.26 -9.23 -2.57
CA HIS A 43 -5.29 -7.86 -3.08
C HIS A 43 -5.59 -6.82 -1.98
N THR A 44 -5.32 -7.13 -0.71
CA THR A 44 -5.37 -6.14 0.37
C THR A 44 -4.38 -5.03 0.09
N ILE A 45 -4.76 -3.76 0.27
CA ILE A 45 -3.80 -2.66 0.26
C ILE A 45 -3.58 -2.23 1.70
N LEU A 46 -2.36 -2.31 2.21
CA LEU A 46 -2.05 -1.98 3.60
C LEU A 46 -0.69 -1.33 3.75
N THR A 47 -0.45 -0.69 4.89
CA THR A 47 0.85 -0.12 5.26
C THR A 47 1.22 -0.46 6.70
N ASN A 48 2.50 -0.39 7.02
CA ASN A 48 2.99 -0.53 8.38
C ASN A 48 2.49 0.65 9.24
N ASN A 49 1.99 0.34 10.43
CA ASN A 49 1.62 1.34 11.43
C ASN A 49 2.17 0.99 12.82
N GLN A 50 3.24 0.19 12.88
CA GLN A 50 4.03 0.02 14.10
C GLN A 50 4.48 1.40 14.61
N ASP A 51 4.32 1.62 15.91
CA ASP A 51 4.67 2.89 16.57
C ASP A 51 4.03 4.14 15.93
N SER A 52 2.85 3.97 15.32
CA SER A 52 2.12 5.02 14.60
C SER A 52 2.88 5.62 13.42
N ILE A 53 3.80 4.86 12.80
CA ILE A 53 4.63 5.35 11.70
C ILE A 53 3.81 5.86 10.50
N PHE A 54 2.66 5.25 10.20
CA PHE A 54 1.76 5.74 9.14
C PHE A 54 1.27 7.15 9.42
N TYR A 55 1.17 7.61 10.65
CA TYR A 55 0.73 8.98 10.97
C TYR A 55 1.91 9.95 11.08
N ASN A 56 3.05 9.48 11.59
CA ASN A 56 4.19 10.34 11.94
C ASN A 56 5.26 10.47 10.85
N SER A 57 5.31 9.55 9.89
CA SER A 57 6.28 9.58 8.79
C SER A 57 5.77 10.37 7.58
N ASN A 58 6.66 11.04 6.86
CA ASN A 58 6.36 11.60 5.54
C ASN A 58 6.42 10.52 4.45
N GLU A 59 7.16 9.46 4.66
CA GLU A 59 7.26 8.33 3.73
C GLU A 59 6.30 7.22 4.15
N VAL A 60 5.54 6.71 3.18
CA VAL A 60 4.58 5.63 3.40
C VAL A 60 4.78 4.56 2.34
N GLU A 61 4.90 3.31 2.77
CA GLU A 61 4.97 2.16 1.88
C GLU A 61 3.63 1.41 1.90
N LEU A 62 2.95 1.34 0.76
CA LEU A 62 1.77 0.49 0.61
C LEU A 62 2.16 -0.87 0.05
N PHE A 63 1.57 -1.93 0.58
CA PHE A 63 1.72 -3.30 0.11
C PHE A 63 0.39 -3.82 -0.40
N THR A 64 0.39 -4.52 -1.54
CA THR A 64 -0.83 -5.01 -2.20
C THR A 64 -1.22 -6.44 -1.81
N SER A 65 -0.76 -6.94 -0.66
CA SER A 65 -1.17 -8.23 -0.11
C SER A 65 -0.98 -8.28 1.41
N SER A 66 -1.83 -9.04 2.11
CA SER A 66 -1.67 -9.30 3.53
C SER A 66 -0.39 -10.09 3.87
N LEU A 67 0.20 -10.80 2.91
CA LEU A 67 1.48 -11.52 3.06
C LEU A 67 2.64 -10.60 3.42
N ALA A 68 2.52 -9.31 3.13
CA ALA A 68 3.53 -8.33 3.47
C ALA A 68 3.69 -8.17 4.99
N LYS A 69 2.66 -8.47 5.79
CA LYS A 69 2.74 -8.43 7.26
C LYS A 69 3.80 -9.39 7.78
N ASP A 70 3.72 -10.65 7.36
CA ASP A 70 4.63 -11.71 7.82
C ASP A 70 6.04 -11.48 7.26
N LYS A 71 6.15 -11.07 6.00
CA LYS A 71 7.46 -10.95 5.34
C LYS A 71 8.30 -9.76 5.82
N ASN A 72 7.65 -8.68 6.22
CA ASN A 72 8.31 -7.46 6.68
C ASN A 72 8.13 -7.23 8.19
N GLU A 73 7.61 -8.24 8.90
CA GLU A 73 7.50 -8.25 10.35
C GLU A 73 6.65 -7.10 10.93
N PHE A 74 5.59 -6.71 10.20
CA PHE A 74 4.66 -5.68 10.67
C PHE A 74 3.54 -6.27 11.50
N CYS A 75 3.48 -5.81 12.74
CA CYS A 75 2.53 -6.25 13.75
C CYS A 75 1.24 -5.39 13.80
N ARG A 76 1.36 -4.13 13.38
CA ARG A 76 0.27 -3.17 13.29
C ARG A 76 0.21 -2.58 11.90
N THR A 77 -0.98 -2.46 11.34
CA THR A 77 -1.18 -2.03 9.95
C THR A 77 -2.35 -1.09 9.80
N VAL A 78 -2.28 -0.18 8.83
CA VAL A 78 -3.46 0.51 8.30
C VAL A 78 -3.84 -0.11 6.96
N GLU A 79 -5.00 -0.75 6.87
CA GLU A 79 -5.60 -1.25 5.64
C GLU A 79 -6.34 -0.11 4.91
N PHE A 80 -6.07 0.05 3.63
CA PHE A 80 -6.78 0.94 2.71
C PHE A 80 -7.88 0.14 2.01
N ARG A 81 -9.07 0.11 2.62
CA ARG A 81 -10.23 -0.60 2.06
C ARG A 81 -10.99 0.29 1.08
N PHE A 82 -10.73 0.11 -0.21
CA PHE A 82 -11.39 0.85 -1.28
C PHE A 82 -12.78 0.29 -1.61
N TYR A 83 -13.70 1.17 -2.01
CA TYR A 83 -15.07 0.85 -2.37
C TYR A 83 -15.43 1.38 -3.76
N LYS A 84 -16.37 0.70 -4.44
CA LYS A 84 -16.85 1.05 -5.80
C LYS A 84 -17.41 2.46 -5.90
N ASN A 85 -17.90 3.05 -4.81
CA ASN A 85 -18.47 4.39 -4.77
C ASN A 85 -17.42 5.51 -4.63
N GLY A 86 -16.13 5.23 -4.85
CA GLY A 86 -15.08 6.23 -4.76
C GLY A 86 -14.67 6.57 -3.32
N LYS A 87 -15.04 5.72 -2.35
CA LYS A 87 -14.61 5.84 -0.96
C LYS A 87 -13.47 4.90 -0.64
N VAL A 88 -12.67 5.26 0.37
CA VAL A 88 -11.70 4.39 1.02
C VAL A 88 -11.87 4.52 2.53
N ASN A 89 -11.82 3.39 3.23
CA ASN A 89 -11.79 3.34 4.69
C ASN A 89 -10.41 2.92 5.16
N LEU A 90 -9.80 3.71 6.04
CA LEU A 90 -8.52 3.40 6.67
C LEU A 90 -8.77 2.63 7.97
N ILE A 91 -8.42 1.34 7.98
CA ILE A 91 -8.69 0.45 9.10
C ILE A 91 -7.38 0.12 9.80
N ASP A 92 -7.21 0.61 11.02
CA ASP A 92 -6.06 0.28 11.86
C ASP A 92 -6.30 -1.09 12.52
N CYS A 93 -5.35 -2.01 12.36
CA CYS A 93 -5.42 -3.37 12.87
C CYS A 93 -4.12 -3.76 13.56
N GLN A 94 -4.22 -4.52 14.64
CA GLN A 94 -3.11 -5.12 15.37
C GLN A 94 -3.24 -6.64 15.35
N SER A 95 -2.16 -7.33 15.01
CA SER A 95 -2.10 -8.79 14.88
C SER A 95 -1.11 -9.47 15.84
N SER A 96 -0.43 -8.72 16.70
CA SER A 96 0.51 -9.26 17.70
C SER A 96 -0.17 -9.81 18.94
N GLU A 97 -1.35 -9.29 19.25
CA GLU A 97 -2.16 -9.74 20.37
C GLU A 97 -3.23 -10.68 19.81
N GLU A 98 -3.40 -11.83 20.47
CA GLU A 98 -4.47 -12.76 20.14
C GLU A 98 -5.71 -12.50 21.00
N PRO A 99 -6.91 -12.36 20.40
CA PRO A 99 -7.18 -12.43 18.96
C PRO A 99 -6.77 -11.14 18.23
N PRO A 100 -6.37 -11.22 16.94
CA PRO A 100 -6.15 -10.03 16.12
C PRO A 100 -7.36 -9.11 16.17
N SER A 101 -7.12 -7.81 16.33
CA SER A 101 -8.17 -6.83 16.48
C SER A 101 -7.99 -5.67 15.51
N CYS A 102 -9.11 -5.14 15.02
CA CYS A 102 -9.14 -3.93 14.22
C CYS A 102 -9.98 -2.88 14.92
N TYR A 103 -9.51 -1.64 14.91
CA TYR A 103 -10.26 -0.52 15.46
C TYR A 103 -11.54 -0.32 14.66
N VAL A 104 -12.63 -0.07 15.38
CA VAL A 104 -13.95 0.14 14.77
C VAL A 104 -13.88 1.35 13.83
N THR A 105 -14.42 1.18 12.63
CA THR A 105 -14.50 2.26 11.64
C THR A 105 -15.33 3.41 12.19
N LYS A 106 -14.75 4.61 12.20
CA LYS A 106 -15.44 5.87 12.47
C LYS A 106 -15.57 6.65 11.17
N ASP A 107 -16.53 7.58 11.09
CA ASP A 107 -16.67 8.48 9.93
C ASP A 107 -15.38 9.24 9.60
N GLN A 108 -14.54 9.48 10.61
CA GLN A 108 -13.22 10.12 10.47
C GLN A 108 -12.23 9.30 9.65
N ASN A 109 -12.46 8.00 9.51
CA ASN A 109 -11.56 7.08 8.80
C ASN A 109 -12.04 6.78 7.38
N VAL A 110 -13.21 7.32 6.99
CA VAL A 110 -13.78 7.14 5.66
C VAL A 110 -13.54 8.40 4.83
N TYR A 111 -12.89 8.22 3.69
CA TYR A 111 -12.46 9.28 2.77
C TYR A 111 -13.07 9.08 1.39
N ASN A 112 -13.31 10.17 0.68
CA ASN A 112 -13.36 10.11 -0.77
C ASN A 112 -11.92 10.04 -1.28
N TYR A 113 -11.63 9.14 -2.21
CA TYR A 113 -10.31 9.06 -2.83
C TYR A 113 -10.34 9.56 -4.28
N ARG A 114 -9.25 10.18 -4.73
CA ARG A 114 -9.03 10.56 -6.12
C ARG A 114 -7.60 10.28 -6.52
N ILE A 115 -7.41 9.85 -7.77
CA ILE A 115 -6.09 9.77 -8.39
C ILE A 115 -5.99 10.88 -9.43
N VAL A 116 -5.14 11.86 -9.18
CA VAL A 116 -4.90 12.99 -10.09
C VAL A 116 -3.50 12.86 -10.69
N ASN A 117 -3.33 13.44 -11.88
CA ASN A 117 -2.00 13.65 -12.45
C ASN A 117 -1.83 15.17 -12.54
N MET A 118 -0.77 15.69 -11.93
CA MET A 118 -0.44 17.11 -11.92
C MET A 118 1.04 17.21 -12.29
N ASN A 119 1.35 17.95 -13.36
CA ASN A 119 2.72 18.14 -13.83
C ASN A 119 3.49 16.83 -14.11
N GLY A 120 2.80 15.78 -14.55
CA GLY A 120 3.39 14.46 -14.81
C GLY A 120 3.47 13.56 -13.58
N GLU A 121 3.28 14.11 -12.38
CA GLU A 121 3.30 13.37 -11.13
C GLU A 121 1.91 12.84 -10.77
N ILE A 122 1.87 11.66 -10.14
CA ILE A 122 0.63 11.00 -9.75
C ILE A 122 0.40 11.22 -8.26
N PHE A 123 -0.79 11.69 -7.91
CA PHE A 123 -1.19 11.86 -6.53
C PHE A 123 -2.40 11.00 -6.19
N LEU A 124 -2.36 10.35 -5.04
CA LEU A 124 -3.52 9.78 -4.35
C LEU A 124 -3.99 10.79 -3.30
N ASN A 125 -5.14 11.40 -3.52
CA ASN A 125 -5.74 12.33 -2.56
C ASN A 125 -6.86 11.62 -1.80
N LEU A 126 -6.83 11.72 -0.48
CA LEU A 126 -7.87 11.23 0.42
C LEU A 126 -8.47 12.42 1.15
N LYS A 127 -9.79 12.60 1.04
CA LYS A 127 -10.47 13.75 1.66
C LYS A 127 -11.78 13.36 2.31
N ASN A 128 -11.98 13.79 3.54
CA ASN A 128 -13.28 13.80 4.21
C ASN A 128 -13.57 15.19 4.81
N LYS A 129 -14.59 15.30 5.66
CA LYS A 129 -14.98 16.59 6.28
C LYS A 129 -14.02 17.08 7.37
N TYR A 130 -13.08 16.24 7.81
CA TYR A 130 -12.17 16.52 8.92
C TYR A 130 -10.74 16.79 8.43
N ILE A 131 -10.24 15.96 7.51
CA ILE A 131 -8.86 15.98 7.07
C ILE A 131 -8.72 15.65 5.58
N GLU A 132 -7.69 16.22 4.98
CA GLU A 132 -7.23 15.95 3.63
C GLU A 132 -5.78 15.43 3.71
N MET A 133 -5.51 14.32 3.02
CA MET A 133 -4.19 13.74 2.89
C MET A 133 -3.84 13.62 1.42
N ASN A 134 -2.64 14.08 1.07
CA ASN A 134 -2.13 14.06 -0.29
C ASN A 134 -0.86 13.22 -0.34
N PHE A 135 -0.86 12.20 -1.17
CA PHE A 135 0.27 11.29 -1.33
C PHE A 135 0.79 11.39 -2.76
N LEU A 136 2.02 11.88 -2.93
CA LEU A 136 2.77 11.73 -4.16
C LEU A 136 3.18 10.26 -4.32
N VAL A 137 2.79 9.65 -5.42
CA VAL A 137 3.07 8.24 -5.72
C VAL A 137 4.39 8.17 -6.48
N LYS A 138 5.44 7.63 -5.86
CA LYS A 138 6.81 7.67 -6.39
C LYS A 138 7.13 6.47 -7.28
N SER A 139 6.86 5.27 -6.78
CA SER A 139 7.35 4.07 -7.44
C SER A 139 6.55 2.82 -7.08
N LYS A 140 6.77 1.76 -7.86
CA LYS A 140 6.28 0.42 -7.63
C LYS A 140 7.43 -0.56 -7.76
N GLU A 141 7.57 -1.39 -6.74
CA GLU A 141 8.51 -2.51 -6.71
C GLU A 141 7.72 -3.81 -6.72
N LYS A 142 8.10 -4.74 -7.60
CA LYS A 142 7.52 -6.08 -7.66
C LYS A 142 8.25 -6.98 -6.68
N LEU A 143 7.51 -7.54 -5.73
CA LEU A 143 8.00 -8.47 -4.74
C LEU A 143 7.42 -9.87 -4.98
N MET A 144 8.10 -10.89 -4.47
CA MET A 144 7.70 -12.29 -4.64
C MET A 144 7.85 -13.05 -3.33
N ASN A 145 6.85 -13.84 -2.96
CA ASN A 145 6.89 -14.77 -1.83
C ASN A 145 6.23 -16.09 -2.22
N ASP A 146 6.96 -17.20 -2.17
CA ASP A 146 6.46 -18.55 -2.50
C ASP A 146 5.57 -18.60 -3.76
N LYS A 147 6.08 -18.01 -4.86
CA LYS A 147 5.43 -17.87 -6.18
C LYS A 147 4.25 -16.90 -6.24
N ARG A 148 3.87 -16.26 -5.13
CA ARG A 148 2.89 -15.17 -5.10
C ARG A 148 3.57 -13.83 -5.32
N VAL A 149 3.02 -13.05 -6.24
CA VAL A 149 3.50 -11.70 -6.55
C VAL A 149 2.67 -10.71 -5.76
N TYR A 150 3.35 -9.75 -5.13
CA TYR A 150 2.73 -8.57 -4.55
C TYR A 150 3.60 -7.36 -4.86
N TYR A 151 3.06 -6.16 -4.64
CA TYR A 151 3.75 -4.92 -4.95
C TYR A 151 3.95 -4.09 -3.70
N LYS A 152 5.09 -3.43 -3.63
CA LYS A 152 5.35 -2.31 -2.71
C LYS A 152 5.25 -1.02 -3.50
N ILE A 153 4.49 -0.06 -2.99
CA ILE A 153 4.27 1.24 -3.60
C ILE A 153 4.80 2.30 -2.64
N SER A 154 5.80 3.07 -3.06
CA SER A 154 6.36 4.14 -2.25
C SER A 154 5.56 5.43 -2.45
N LEU A 155 5.13 6.02 -1.35
CA LEU A 155 4.37 7.26 -1.29
C LEU A 155 5.11 8.30 -0.44
N LEU A 156 4.98 9.56 -0.81
CA LEU A 156 5.42 10.71 -0.01
C LEU A 156 4.21 11.56 0.35
N LYS A 157 3.96 11.74 1.65
CA LYS A 157 2.95 12.69 2.14
C LYS A 157 3.36 14.12 1.83
N GLN A 158 2.38 14.95 1.51
CA GLN A 158 2.52 16.36 1.19
C GLN A 158 1.73 17.20 2.18
#